data_AF-A0A328SEP6-F1
#
_entry.id   AF-A0A328SEP6-F1
#
_cell.length_a   1.000
_cell.length_b   1.000
_cell.length_c   1.000
_cell.angle_alpha   90.00
_cell.angle_beta   90.00
_cell.angle_gamma   90.00
#
_symmetry.space_group_name_H-M   'P 1'
#
loop_
_entity.id
_entity.type
_entity.pdbx_description
1 polymer ?
#
loop_
_entity_poly.entity_id
_entity_poly.type
_entity_poly.pdbx_seq_one_letter_code
_entity_poly.pdbx_strand_id
1 'polypeptide(L)'
;MDSSKFKKVDEGNYKKNRKSAKNYRNNKTLNQKNYKNNRSYNKNSYRKNNSSKNNYYKRKENNKLRNSKREYLYSTPDKKNDDGGINFKVIAVVIVILALLGIGAFTALNMLNDISYSSLPSDAVLVYPSDFDFKPDGYYFDDSLCGSLVGTNENGTQLYFLTKEQVFALAYNSNNTFNYSDGIYVTYKTESSIYNDINVVNNIYLENGKQLSVPENYDSASFIKNSKNIASKTKFCSKTFGYSGDDYYKIY
;
A
#
# COMPACT_ATOMS: atom_id res chain seq x y z
N MET A 1 -23.94 50.77 -27.72
CA MET A 1 -24.90 50.34 -28.77
C MET A 1 -24.06 50.19 -30.03
N ASP A 2 -23.77 48.99 -30.54
CA ASP A 2 -24.75 48.03 -31.03
C ASP A 2 -24.34 46.57 -30.80
N SER A 3 -25.26 45.81 -30.22
CA SER A 3 -25.17 44.39 -29.91
C SER A 3 -26.17 43.63 -30.77
N SER A 4 -25.75 43.09 -31.92
CA SER A 4 -26.58 42.12 -32.64
C SER A 4 -25.78 41.35 -33.70
N LYS A 5 -25.27 40.18 -33.33
CA LYS A 5 -24.97 39.08 -34.27
C LYS A 5 -24.75 37.76 -33.50
N PHE A 6 -25.74 37.36 -32.69
CA PHE A 6 -25.85 35.98 -32.25
C PHE A 6 -26.65 35.19 -33.29
N LYS A 7 -25.94 34.33 -34.03
CA LYS A 7 -26.58 33.27 -34.83
C LYS A 7 -27.18 32.24 -33.88
N LYS A 8 -28.49 32.01 -34.02
CA LYS A 8 -29.20 30.84 -33.50
C LYS A 8 -28.61 29.60 -34.14
N VAL A 9 -28.14 28.65 -33.32
CA VAL A 9 -27.78 27.29 -33.75
C VAL A 9 -28.74 26.33 -33.06
N ASP A 10 -29.54 25.69 -33.92
CA ASP A 10 -30.44 24.55 -33.79
C ASP A 10 -30.54 23.79 -32.45
N GLU A 11 -31.69 23.94 -31.78
CA GLU A 11 -32.20 23.06 -30.71
C GLU A 11 -32.82 21.76 -31.27
N GLY A 12 -32.24 21.17 -32.30
CA GLY A 12 -32.85 20.09 -33.09
C GLY A 12 -32.58 18.64 -32.65
N ASN A 13 -31.59 18.37 -31.78
CA ASN A 13 -31.08 17.00 -31.61
C ASN A 13 -31.14 16.38 -30.19
N TYR A 14 -31.70 17.08 -29.19
CA TYR A 14 -31.73 16.55 -27.81
C TYR A 14 -32.85 15.53 -27.49
N LYS A 15 -33.70 15.16 -28.46
CA LYS A 15 -34.84 14.25 -28.22
C LYS A 15 -34.70 12.82 -28.74
N LYS A 16 -33.59 12.44 -29.41
CA LYS A 16 -33.43 11.07 -29.95
C LYS A 16 -32.64 10.08 -29.08
N ASN A 17 -31.93 10.51 -28.03
CA ASN A 17 -31.11 9.60 -27.20
C ASN A 17 -31.76 9.10 -25.89
N ARG A 18 -33.03 9.42 -25.61
CA ARG A 18 -33.74 8.89 -24.42
C ARG A 18 -34.30 7.47 -24.57
N LYS A 19 -34.26 6.86 -25.77
CA LYS A 19 -34.78 5.50 -25.99
C LYS A 19 -33.74 4.39 -25.85
N SER A 20 -32.44 4.68 -25.88
CA SER A 20 -31.38 3.65 -25.75
C SER A 20 -31.00 3.31 -24.31
N ALA A 21 -31.36 4.15 -23.33
CA ALA A 21 -31.05 3.91 -21.92
C ALA A 21 -32.01 2.93 -21.20
N LYS A 22 -33.14 2.54 -21.82
CA LYS A 22 -34.08 1.57 -21.22
C LYS A 22 -33.75 0.11 -21.52
N ASN A 23 -32.95 -0.19 -22.55
CA ASN A 23 -32.65 -1.57 -22.94
C ASN A 23 -31.40 -2.17 -22.24
N TYR A 24 -30.55 -1.36 -21.60
CA TYR A 24 -29.41 -1.89 -20.83
C TYR A 24 -29.77 -2.33 -19.39
N ARG A 25 -30.98 -2.01 -18.91
CA ARG A 25 -31.46 -2.46 -17.59
C ARG A 25 -31.86 -3.95 -17.54
N ASN A 26 -32.03 -4.59 -18.69
CA ASN A 26 -32.48 -6.00 -18.77
C ASN A 26 -31.33 -7.01 -18.92
N ASN A 27 -30.11 -6.59 -19.24
CA ASN A 27 -28.96 -7.53 -19.33
C ASN A 27 -28.16 -7.66 -18.02
N LYS A 28 -28.34 -6.77 -17.04
CA LYS A 28 -27.72 -6.91 -15.71
C LYS A 28 -28.47 -7.88 -14.78
N THR A 29 -29.72 -8.22 -15.12
CA THR A 29 -30.58 -9.13 -14.35
C THR A 29 -30.46 -10.61 -14.73
N LEU A 30 -29.75 -10.93 -15.82
CA LEU A 30 -29.52 -12.33 -16.24
C LEU A 30 -28.19 -12.92 -15.76
N ASN A 31 -27.18 -12.13 -15.43
CA ASN A 31 -25.90 -12.64 -14.92
C ASN A 31 -25.79 -12.68 -13.37
N GLN A 32 -26.82 -12.26 -12.64
CA GLN A 32 -26.87 -12.41 -11.17
C GLN A 32 -27.60 -13.68 -10.69
N LYS A 33 -28.08 -14.54 -11.59
CA LYS A 33 -28.80 -15.78 -11.23
C LYS A 33 -27.91 -17.03 -11.08
N ASN A 34 -26.61 -16.97 -11.37
CA ASN A 34 -25.72 -18.14 -11.31
C ASN A 34 -24.72 -18.19 -10.15
N TYR A 35 -24.82 -17.30 -9.14
CA TYR A 35 -23.96 -17.36 -7.94
C TYR A 35 -24.72 -17.54 -6.62
N LYS A 36 -25.95 -18.07 -6.68
CA LYS A 36 -26.63 -18.62 -5.50
C LYS A 36 -26.73 -20.14 -5.67
N ASN A 37 -25.72 -20.85 -5.17
CA ASN A 37 -25.85 -22.18 -4.56
C ASN A 37 -24.45 -22.71 -4.23
N ASN A 38 -24.05 -22.57 -2.97
CA ASN A 38 -23.33 -23.57 -2.16
C ASN A 38 -22.65 -22.92 -0.96
N ARG A 39 -23.40 -22.76 0.13
CA ARG A 39 -22.84 -22.85 1.48
C ARG A 39 -23.93 -23.39 2.40
N SER A 40 -23.97 -24.72 2.48
CA SER A 40 -24.80 -25.43 3.43
C SER A 40 -24.11 -25.45 4.80
N TYR A 41 -24.97 -25.50 5.81
CA TYR A 41 -24.73 -25.28 7.22
C TYR A 41 -23.92 -26.40 7.88
N ASN A 42 -23.15 -26.06 8.92
CA ASN A 42 -23.08 -26.91 10.10
C ASN A 42 -22.89 -26.06 11.37
N LYS A 43 -23.99 -25.88 12.11
CA LYS A 43 -24.06 -25.39 13.49
C LYS A 43 -24.57 -26.56 14.32
N ASN A 44 -23.83 -26.92 15.37
CA ASN A 44 -24.30 -27.58 16.58
C ASN A 44 -23.16 -27.48 17.60
N SER A 45 -23.33 -27.26 18.89
CA SER A 45 -24.42 -26.78 19.75
C SER A 45 -23.83 -26.79 21.15
N TYR A 46 -24.21 -25.82 21.98
CA TYR A 46 -23.83 -25.69 23.39
C TYR A 46 -24.05 -26.96 24.22
N ARG A 47 -23.14 -27.24 25.17
CA ARG A 47 -23.53 -27.82 26.47
C ARG A 47 -22.55 -27.42 27.59
N LYS A 48 -23.00 -26.49 28.44
CA LYS A 48 -22.59 -26.35 29.84
C LYS A 48 -23.26 -27.46 30.64
N ASN A 49 -22.55 -28.02 31.64
CA ASN A 49 -23.08 -28.13 33.01
C ASN A 49 -21.99 -28.60 34.01
N ASN A 50 -21.78 -27.74 35.01
CA ASN A 50 -21.57 -27.95 36.45
C ASN A 50 -21.10 -29.30 37.00
N SER A 51 -20.09 -29.23 37.89
CA SER A 51 -20.02 -29.75 39.28
C SER A 51 -18.54 -29.72 39.70
N SER A 52 -18.05 -29.40 40.89
CA SER A 52 -18.54 -28.98 42.21
C SER A 52 -17.27 -28.67 43.02
N LYS A 53 -17.17 -27.48 43.63
CA LYS A 53 -17.07 -27.23 45.09
C LYS A 53 -16.08 -28.08 45.92
N ASN A 54 -15.35 -27.32 46.74
CA ASN A 54 -14.85 -27.64 48.09
C ASN A 54 -13.49 -28.36 48.21
N ASN A 55 -12.45 -27.64 48.66
CA ASN A 55 -12.25 -27.43 50.11
C ASN A 55 -11.09 -26.47 50.40
N TYR A 56 -11.42 -25.45 51.19
CA TYR A 56 -10.52 -24.61 51.95
C TYR A 56 -10.25 -25.29 53.32
N TYR A 57 -9.07 -25.02 53.89
CA TYR A 57 -8.60 -25.24 55.28
C TYR A 57 -7.81 -26.51 55.67
N LYS A 58 -6.76 -26.22 56.45
CA LYS A 58 -5.85 -27.05 57.28
C LYS A 58 -4.51 -27.35 56.60
N ARG A 59 -3.34 -27.10 57.19
CA ARG A 59 -2.98 -26.78 58.58
C ARG A 59 -1.53 -26.27 58.54
N LYS A 60 -1.26 -25.11 59.16
CA LYS A 60 0.10 -24.75 59.61
C LYS A 60 0.41 -25.53 60.90
N GLU A 61 1.70 -25.61 61.21
CA GLU A 61 2.33 -25.97 62.50
C GLU A 61 2.45 -27.47 62.82
N ASN A 62 3.65 -28.01 62.64
CA ASN A 62 4.56 -28.33 63.76
C ASN A 62 5.65 -29.30 63.27
N ASN A 63 6.91 -28.87 63.38
CA ASN A 63 8.02 -29.66 63.94
C ASN A 63 9.36 -28.95 63.63
N LYS A 64 9.63 -27.93 64.44
CA LYS A 64 10.98 -27.75 64.98
C LYS A 64 11.32 -28.99 65.82
N LEU A 65 12.61 -29.28 65.90
CA LEU A 65 13.28 -30.24 66.80
C LEU A 65 13.33 -31.71 66.37
N ARG A 66 14.41 -32.05 65.66
CA ARG A 66 15.34 -33.17 66.00
C ARG A 66 16.52 -33.11 65.02
N ASN A 67 17.49 -32.23 65.25
CA ASN A 67 18.72 -32.48 66.00
C ASN A 67 19.41 -33.84 65.75
N SER A 68 20.66 -33.69 65.29
CA SER A 68 21.84 -34.53 65.50
C SER A 68 21.89 -35.88 64.79
N LYS A 69 22.82 -36.02 63.84
CA LYS A 69 24.08 -36.75 64.11
C LYS A 69 24.98 -36.83 62.87
N ARG A 70 26.26 -36.54 63.15
CA ARG A 70 27.47 -37.17 62.59
C ARG A 70 27.97 -36.67 61.25
N GLU A 71 28.81 -35.65 61.38
CA GLU A 71 30.17 -35.63 60.82
C GLU A 71 30.79 -37.04 60.76
N TYR A 72 31.28 -37.43 59.59
CA TYR A 72 32.55 -38.13 59.44
C TYR A 72 33.22 -37.69 58.14
N LEU A 73 34.48 -37.31 58.29
CA LEU A 73 35.52 -37.08 57.29
C LEU A 73 35.37 -37.99 56.05
N TYR A 74 35.56 -37.42 54.86
CA TYR A 74 36.52 -37.98 53.91
C TYR A 74 37.16 -36.86 53.08
N SER A 75 38.49 -36.97 53.04
CA SER A 75 39.50 -36.21 52.30
C SER A 75 39.08 -35.67 50.93
N THR A 76 39.41 -34.41 50.70
CA THR A 76 39.55 -33.77 49.39
C THR A 76 40.61 -34.50 48.53
N PRO A 77 40.26 -34.98 47.33
CA PRO A 77 41.22 -35.00 46.25
C PRO A 77 41.25 -33.61 45.62
N ASP A 78 42.43 -32.97 45.61
CA ASP A 78 42.72 -31.80 44.78
C ASP A 78 42.47 -32.16 43.32
N LYS A 79 41.25 -31.90 42.85
CA LYS A 79 41.01 -31.75 41.42
C LYS A 79 41.45 -30.34 41.05
N LYS A 80 42.65 -30.27 40.46
CA LYS A 80 42.96 -29.22 39.48
C LYS A 80 41.92 -29.36 38.37
N ASN A 81 40.82 -28.63 38.52
CA ASN A 81 39.96 -28.34 37.40
C ASN A 81 40.71 -27.31 36.56
N ASP A 82 41.46 -27.80 35.56
CA ASP A 82 41.73 -26.98 34.39
C ASP A 82 40.38 -26.79 33.70
N ASP A 83 39.64 -25.81 34.21
CA ASP A 83 38.45 -25.29 33.56
C ASP A 83 38.94 -24.62 32.28
N GLY A 84 39.05 -25.41 31.21
CA GLY A 84 38.93 -24.96 29.82
C GLY A 84 37.53 -24.37 29.55
N GLY A 85 36.98 -23.66 30.53
CA GLY A 85 35.72 -22.95 30.49
C GLY A 85 35.89 -21.86 29.47
N ILE A 86 35.24 -22.05 28.32
CA ILE A 86 35.16 -21.03 27.30
C ILE A 86 34.61 -19.78 27.99
N ASN A 87 35.42 -18.73 28.05
CA ASN A 87 35.06 -17.50 28.74
C ASN A 87 33.78 -16.96 28.07
N PHE A 88 32.62 -17.16 28.69
CA PHE A 88 31.32 -16.73 28.16
C PHE A 88 31.29 -15.23 27.83
N LYS A 89 32.09 -14.44 28.54
CA LYS A 89 32.31 -13.01 28.25
C LYS A 89 32.97 -12.79 26.88
N VAL A 90 33.94 -13.62 26.50
CA VAL A 90 34.61 -13.55 25.19
C VAL A 90 33.66 -14.00 24.08
N ILE A 91 32.89 -15.07 24.29
CA ILE A 91 31.87 -15.51 23.31
C ILE A 91 30.82 -14.42 23.09
N ALA A 92 30.30 -13.81 24.17
CA ALA A 92 29.29 -12.77 24.08
C ALA A 92 29.80 -11.54 23.29
N VAL A 93 31.04 -11.12 23.53
CA VAL A 93 31.67 -10.02 22.78
C VAL A 93 31.81 -10.36 21.30
N VAL A 94 32.24 -11.59 20.97
CA VAL A 94 32.36 -12.03 19.56
C VAL A 94 31.00 -12.04 18.85
N ILE A 95 29.94 -12.51 19.52
CA ILE A 95 28.57 -12.51 18.94
C ILE A 95 28.07 -11.09 18.67
N VAL A 96 28.29 -10.14 19.59
CA VAL A 96 27.88 -8.74 19.40
C VAL A 96 28.66 -8.10 18.24
N ILE A 97 29.96 -8.35 18.13
CA ILE A 97 30.77 -7.85 17.01
C ILE A 97 30.28 -8.42 15.67
N LEU A 98 29.99 -9.73 15.61
CA LEU A 98 29.45 -10.36 14.40
C LEU A 98 28.06 -9.83 14.03
N ALA A 99 27.21 -9.56 15.02
CA ALA A 99 25.89 -8.95 14.79
C ALA A 99 26.02 -7.51 14.24
N LEU A 100 26.94 -6.71 14.79
CA LEU A 100 27.20 -5.35 14.30
C LEU A 100 27.81 -5.34 12.89
N LEU A 101 28.73 -6.26 12.59
CA LEU A 101 29.28 -6.44 11.25
C LEU A 101 28.22 -6.95 10.26
N GLY A 102 27.33 -7.85 10.70
CA GLY A 102 26.20 -8.33 9.89
C GLY A 102 25.21 -7.22 9.55
N ILE A 103 24.87 -6.37 10.53
CA ILE A 103 24.02 -5.20 10.30
C ILE A 103 24.72 -4.20 9.37
N GLY A 104 26.02 -3.94 9.57
CA GLY A 104 26.81 -3.04 8.73
C GLY A 104 26.96 -3.53 7.28
N ALA A 105 27.15 -4.83 7.08
CA ALA A 105 27.19 -5.43 5.75
C ALA A 105 25.81 -5.42 5.08
N PHE A 106 24.73 -5.64 5.84
CA PHE A 106 23.36 -5.58 5.34
C PHE A 106 22.96 -4.16 4.91
N THR A 107 23.32 -3.14 5.68
CA THR A 107 23.09 -1.74 5.28
C THR A 107 23.95 -1.36 4.07
N ALA A 108 25.21 -1.79 4.01
CA ALA A 108 26.08 -1.54 2.86
C ALA A 108 25.56 -2.22 1.57
N LEU A 109 25.09 -3.46 1.64
CA LEU A 109 24.52 -4.17 0.49
C LEU A 109 23.21 -3.53 0.00
N ASN A 110 22.36 -3.04 0.92
CA ASN A 110 21.16 -2.29 0.54
C ASN A 110 21.50 -0.94 -0.11
N MET A 111 22.60 -0.30 0.28
CA MET A 111 23.08 0.93 -0.38
C MET A 111 23.71 0.65 -1.74
N LEU A 112 24.41 -0.47 -1.92
CA LEU A 112 25.05 -0.84 -3.20
C LEU A 112 24.03 -1.24 -4.28
N ASN A 113 22.90 -1.84 -3.91
CA ASN A 113 21.81 -2.15 -4.86
C ASN A 113 21.13 -0.89 -5.45
N ASP A 114 21.31 0.28 -4.83
CA ASP A 114 20.80 1.55 -5.33
C ASP A 114 21.77 2.25 -6.32
N ILE A 115 23.04 1.80 -6.48
CA ILE A 115 24.08 2.56 -7.24
C ILE A 115 24.09 2.28 -8.75
N SER A 116 23.24 1.40 -9.27
CA SER A 116 23.01 1.32 -10.73
C SER A 116 22.03 2.40 -11.19
N TYR A 117 22.39 3.67 -11.04
CA TYR A 117 21.62 4.78 -11.61
C TYR A 117 21.93 4.86 -13.11
N SER A 118 20.99 4.36 -13.92
CA SER A 118 21.02 4.57 -15.36
C SER A 118 20.71 6.04 -15.64
N SER A 119 21.42 6.64 -16.60
CA SER A 119 20.99 7.91 -17.20
C SER A 119 19.50 7.87 -17.55
N LEU A 120 18.81 9.01 -17.39
CA LEU A 120 17.42 9.15 -17.84
C LEU A 120 17.29 8.70 -19.30
N PRO A 121 16.20 7.99 -19.68
CA PRO A 121 15.90 7.71 -21.07
C PRO A 121 15.86 8.99 -21.90
N SER A 122 16.31 8.92 -23.17
CA SER A 122 16.37 10.09 -24.05
C SER A 122 15.02 10.72 -24.37
N ASP A 123 13.95 9.95 -24.22
CA ASP A 123 12.55 10.35 -24.43
C ASP A 123 11.83 10.73 -23.13
N ALA A 124 12.55 10.79 -22.00
CA ALA A 124 11.98 11.20 -20.72
C ALA A 124 11.77 12.73 -20.68
N VAL A 125 10.56 13.14 -20.32
CA VAL A 125 10.16 14.55 -20.22
C VAL A 125 10.01 14.95 -18.77
N LEU A 126 10.60 16.08 -18.38
CA LEU A 126 10.38 16.67 -17.06
C LEU A 126 8.97 17.26 -16.98
N VAL A 127 8.21 16.79 -15.99
CA VAL A 127 6.87 17.24 -15.69
C VAL A 127 6.85 17.75 -14.26
N TYR A 128 6.25 18.93 -14.05
CA TYR A 128 5.97 19.49 -12.74
C TYR A 128 4.51 19.21 -12.36
N PRO A 129 4.24 18.24 -11.47
CA PRO A 129 2.89 17.89 -11.07
C PRO A 129 2.17 19.01 -10.33
N SER A 130 0.91 19.26 -10.69
CA SER A 130 0.04 20.20 -9.97
C SER A 130 -1.14 19.52 -9.28
N ASP A 131 -1.68 18.45 -9.87
CA ASP A 131 -2.85 17.76 -9.31
C ASP A 131 -2.84 16.27 -9.70
N PHE A 132 -3.04 15.39 -8.73
CA PHE A 132 -3.17 13.95 -8.92
C PHE A 132 -4.61 13.50 -8.64
N ASP A 133 -5.15 12.62 -9.48
CA ASP A 133 -6.42 11.94 -9.24
C ASP A 133 -6.22 10.42 -9.21
N PHE A 134 -7.11 9.72 -8.54
CA PHE A 134 -7.12 8.26 -8.47
C PHE A 134 -8.55 7.72 -8.42
N LYS A 135 -8.88 6.85 -9.35
CA LYS A 135 -10.15 6.13 -9.47
C LYS A 135 -9.89 4.63 -9.27
N PRO A 136 -10.27 4.06 -8.12
CA PRO A 136 -9.94 2.66 -7.81
C PRO A 136 -10.49 1.64 -8.83
N ASP A 137 -11.61 1.99 -9.45
CA ASP A 137 -12.37 1.23 -10.45
C ASP A 137 -11.95 1.52 -11.90
N GLY A 138 -10.98 2.40 -12.13
CA GLY A 138 -10.48 2.77 -13.46
C GLY A 138 -11.30 3.87 -14.14
N TYR A 139 -10.83 4.33 -15.31
CA TYR A 139 -11.56 5.30 -16.12
C TYR A 139 -12.58 4.61 -17.05
N TYR A 140 -13.63 5.33 -17.44
CA TYR A 140 -14.71 4.78 -18.27
C TYR A 140 -14.25 4.32 -19.67
N PHE A 141 -13.16 4.89 -20.18
CA PHE A 141 -12.64 4.60 -21.51
C PHE A 141 -11.54 3.52 -21.49
N ASP A 142 -10.92 3.30 -20.34
CA ASP A 142 -9.88 2.28 -20.11
C ASP A 142 -9.80 1.99 -18.61
N ASP A 143 -10.11 0.75 -18.22
CA ASP A 143 -10.15 0.30 -16.83
C ASP A 143 -8.75 -0.06 -16.28
N SER A 144 -7.75 -0.19 -17.14
CA SER A 144 -6.34 -0.37 -16.75
C SER A 144 -5.73 0.93 -16.22
N LEU A 145 -6.25 2.07 -16.70
CA LEU A 145 -5.85 3.39 -16.24
C LEU A 145 -6.69 3.75 -15.02
N CYS A 146 -6.01 4.03 -13.90
CA CYS A 146 -6.66 4.28 -12.62
C CYS A 146 -6.23 5.62 -12.01
N GLY A 147 -5.17 6.25 -12.50
CA GLY A 147 -4.75 7.57 -12.04
C GLY A 147 -4.69 8.57 -13.17
N SER A 148 -4.71 9.84 -12.80
CA SER A 148 -4.34 10.91 -13.71
C SER A 148 -3.50 11.95 -13.00
N LEU A 149 -2.65 12.61 -13.76
CA LEU A 149 -1.78 13.66 -13.31
C LEU A 149 -1.93 14.86 -14.26
N VAL A 150 -2.31 16.02 -13.72
CA VAL A 150 -2.13 17.30 -14.40
C VAL A 150 -0.75 17.83 -14.06
N GLY A 151 0.06 18.11 -15.08
CA GLY A 151 1.40 18.63 -14.89
C GLY A 151 1.86 19.52 -16.04
N THR A 152 2.85 20.37 -15.76
CA THR A 152 3.42 21.30 -16.76
C THR A 152 4.79 20.81 -17.21
N ASN A 153 5.01 20.77 -18.52
CA ASN A 153 6.31 20.54 -19.15
C ASN A 153 6.67 21.71 -20.09
N GLU A 154 7.71 21.57 -20.88
CA GLU A 154 8.12 22.57 -21.89
C GLU A 154 7.03 22.90 -22.93
N ASN A 155 6.09 21.98 -23.16
CA ASN A 155 4.96 22.13 -24.09
C ASN A 155 3.69 22.65 -23.40
N GLY A 156 3.77 23.05 -22.13
CA GLY A 156 2.65 23.58 -21.35
C GLY A 156 1.99 22.55 -20.42
N THR A 157 0.77 22.86 -19.98
CA THR A 157 0.02 21.99 -19.06
C THR A 157 -0.65 20.86 -19.82
N GLN A 158 -0.41 19.62 -19.40
CA GLN A 158 -0.96 18.41 -20.01
C GLN A 158 -1.56 17.48 -18.94
N LEU A 159 -2.47 16.61 -19.40
CA LEU A 159 -3.04 15.53 -18.61
C LEU A 159 -2.38 14.21 -18.99
N TYR A 160 -1.86 13.51 -17.99
CA TYR A 160 -1.21 12.22 -18.11
C TYR A 160 -2.06 11.17 -17.39
N PHE A 161 -2.25 10.01 -18.01
CA PHE A 161 -2.94 8.88 -17.42
C PHE A 161 -1.96 7.83 -16.92
N LEU A 162 -2.29 7.27 -15.76
CA LEU A 162 -1.42 6.40 -14.98
C LEU A 162 -2.11 5.07 -14.72
N THR A 163 -1.35 3.99 -14.72
CA THR A 163 -1.81 2.70 -14.18
C THR A 163 -1.93 2.77 -12.67
N LYS A 164 -2.62 1.78 -12.10
CA LYS A 164 -2.77 1.64 -10.65
C LYS A 164 -1.43 1.52 -9.93
N GLU A 165 -0.51 0.73 -10.49
CA GLU A 165 0.83 0.52 -9.97
C GLU A 165 1.64 1.82 -9.97
N GLN A 166 1.56 2.63 -11.03
CA GLN A 166 2.25 3.91 -11.09
C GLN A 166 1.76 4.87 -9.99
N VAL A 167 0.45 4.92 -9.73
CA VAL A 167 -0.11 5.69 -8.61
C VAL A 167 0.42 5.20 -7.26
N PHE A 168 0.50 3.88 -7.07
CA PHE A 168 1.03 3.30 -5.83
C PHE A 168 2.51 3.59 -5.65
N ALA A 169 3.29 3.56 -6.73
CA ALA A 169 4.71 3.91 -6.69
C ALA A 169 4.89 5.38 -6.30
N LEU A 170 4.08 6.28 -6.87
CA LEU A 170 4.07 7.70 -6.50
C LEU A 170 3.67 7.90 -5.03
N ALA A 171 2.62 7.22 -4.58
CA ALA A 171 2.19 7.28 -3.19
C ALA A 171 3.29 6.79 -2.24
N TYR A 172 3.91 5.65 -2.52
CA TYR A 172 4.99 5.10 -1.71
C TYR A 172 6.19 6.05 -1.62
N ASN A 173 6.70 6.50 -2.76
CA ASN A 173 7.91 7.32 -2.82
C ASN A 173 7.72 8.73 -2.23
N SER A 174 6.49 9.26 -2.27
CA SER A 174 6.16 10.55 -1.64
C SER A 174 5.64 10.44 -0.20
N ASN A 175 5.61 9.23 0.39
CA ASN A 175 4.96 8.96 1.68
C ASN A 175 3.50 9.46 1.73
N ASN A 176 2.75 9.18 0.68
CA ASN A 176 1.36 9.57 0.43
C ASN A 176 1.12 11.09 0.33
N THR A 177 2.16 11.91 0.18
CA THR A 177 1.99 13.37 0.08
C THR A 177 1.71 13.83 -1.36
N PHE A 178 2.17 13.05 -2.35
CA PHE A 178 2.17 13.41 -3.77
C PHE A 178 2.88 14.74 -4.07
N ASN A 179 3.76 15.19 -3.17
CA ASN A 179 4.53 16.42 -3.36
C ASN A 179 5.83 16.11 -4.12
N TYR A 180 5.91 16.53 -5.38
CA TYR A 180 7.08 16.43 -6.24
C TYR A 180 7.50 17.82 -6.70
N SER A 181 8.03 18.64 -5.79
CA SER A 181 8.40 20.04 -6.06
C SER A 181 9.46 20.18 -7.15
N ASP A 182 10.37 19.21 -7.23
CA ASP A 182 11.49 19.20 -8.17
C ASP A 182 11.08 18.61 -9.53
N GLY A 183 9.81 18.22 -9.66
CA GLY A 183 9.26 17.52 -10.81
C GLY A 183 9.53 16.02 -10.80
N ILE A 184 8.96 15.35 -11.78
CA ILE A 184 9.20 13.94 -12.11
C ILE A 184 9.48 13.84 -13.60
N TYR A 185 10.29 12.87 -13.99
CA TYR A 185 10.53 12.56 -15.40
C TYR A 185 9.59 11.46 -15.83
N VAL A 186 8.90 11.62 -16.97
CA VAL A 186 7.97 10.63 -17.48
C VAL A 186 8.31 10.28 -18.92
N THR A 187 8.24 9.00 -19.26
CA THR A 187 8.09 8.57 -20.66
C THR A 187 6.63 8.25 -20.90
N TYR A 188 6.08 8.67 -22.02
CA TYR A 188 4.66 8.47 -22.33
C TYR A 188 4.46 8.23 -23.83
N LYS A 189 3.32 7.65 -24.17
CA LYS A 189 2.81 7.56 -25.53
C LYS A 189 1.53 8.34 -25.64
N THR A 190 1.32 9.01 -26.76
CA THR A 190 0.04 9.63 -27.08
C THR A 190 -0.81 8.61 -27.82
N GLU A 191 -1.94 8.24 -27.22
CA GLU A 191 -2.92 7.34 -27.81
C GLU A 191 -4.13 8.12 -28.28
N SER A 192 -4.63 7.80 -29.48
CA SER A 192 -5.85 8.43 -29.98
C SER A 192 -7.06 7.73 -29.38
N SER A 193 -7.84 8.46 -28.58
CA SER A 193 -9.12 7.99 -28.05
C SER A 193 -10.28 8.58 -28.87
N ILE A 194 -11.43 7.94 -28.78
CA ILE A 194 -12.69 8.32 -29.44
C ILE A 194 -13.09 9.78 -29.15
N TYR A 195 -12.58 10.35 -28.06
CA TYR A 195 -12.92 11.69 -27.60
C TYR A 195 -11.81 12.72 -27.80
N ASN A 196 -10.53 12.35 -27.63
CA ASN A 196 -9.34 13.20 -27.77
C ASN A 196 -8.06 12.34 -27.73
N ASP A 197 -6.92 12.89 -28.15
CA ASP A 197 -5.63 12.27 -27.86
C ASP A 197 -5.31 12.32 -26.36
N ILE A 198 -4.83 11.20 -25.81
CA ILE A 198 -4.50 11.05 -24.39
C ILE A 198 -3.03 10.65 -24.21
N ASN A 199 -2.38 11.18 -23.18
CA ASN A 199 -0.99 10.80 -22.86
C ASN A 199 -1.00 9.68 -21.81
N VAL A 200 -0.63 8.47 -22.22
CA VAL A 200 -0.53 7.31 -21.33
C VAL A 200 0.92 7.14 -20.91
N VAL A 201 1.18 7.20 -19.61
CA VAL A 201 2.54 7.10 -19.05
C VAL A 201 3.02 5.66 -19.11
N ASN A 202 4.22 5.48 -19.66
CA ASN A 202 4.91 4.20 -19.68
C ASN A 202 5.69 4.01 -18.37
N ASN A 203 6.57 4.97 -18.03
CA ASN A 203 7.42 4.91 -16.84
C ASN A 203 7.57 6.30 -16.20
N ILE A 204 7.87 6.30 -14.90
CA ILE A 204 8.13 7.50 -14.10
C ILE A 204 9.51 7.36 -13.47
N TYR A 205 10.31 8.41 -13.49
CA TYR A 205 11.66 8.47 -12.97
C TYR A 205 11.87 9.68 -12.06
N LEU A 206 12.76 9.55 -11.10
CA LEU A 206 13.32 10.65 -10.33
C LEU A 206 14.45 11.34 -11.11
N GLU A 207 14.87 12.51 -10.66
CA GLU A 207 15.96 13.30 -11.27
C GLU A 207 17.26 12.50 -11.43
N ASN A 208 17.56 11.59 -10.50
CA ASN A 208 18.72 10.72 -10.56
C ASN A 208 18.58 9.53 -11.52
N GLY A 209 17.52 9.47 -12.34
CA GLY A 209 17.27 8.37 -13.27
C GLY A 209 16.65 7.12 -12.64
N LYS A 210 16.42 7.09 -11.32
CA LYS A 210 15.76 5.96 -10.65
C LYS A 210 14.31 5.87 -11.11
N GLN A 211 13.96 4.75 -11.73
CA GLN A 211 12.57 4.45 -12.06
C GLN A 211 11.77 4.21 -10.77
N LEU A 212 10.59 4.81 -10.68
CA LEU A 212 9.64 4.52 -9.63
C LEU A 212 8.99 3.17 -9.88
N SER A 213 9.04 2.31 -8.87
CA SER A 213 8.37 1.01 -8.85
C SER A 213 7.60 0.84 -7.55
N VAL A 214 6.58 -0.03 -7.59
CA VAL A 214 5.84 -0.45 -6.39
C VAL A 214 6.65 -1.54 -5.70
N PRO A 215 6.95 -1.42 -4.40
CA PRO A 215 7.55 -2.51 -3.64
C PRO A 215 6.65 -3.75 -3.65
N GLU A 216 7.23 -4.95 -3.72
CA GLU A 216 6.46 -6.21 -3.74
C GLU A 216 5.54 -6.37 -2.51
N ASN A 217 5.93 -5.78 -1.38
CA ASN A 217 5.19 -5.82 -0.12
C ASN A 217 4.28 -4.59 0.10
N TYR A 218 4.02 -3.79 -0.93
CA TYR A 218 3.16 -2.62 -0.81
C TYR A 218 1.70 -3.01 -0.56
N ASP A 219 1.12 -2.51 0.54
CA ASP A 219 -0.27 -2.77 0.91
C ASP A 219 -1.25 -1.92 0.09
N SER A 220 -1.47 -2.36 -1.15
CA SER A 220 -2.40 -1.73 -2.09
C SER A 220 -3.84 -1.67 -1.57
N ALA A 221 -4.28 -2.68 -0.80
CA ALA A 221 -5.63 -2.71 -0.25
C ALA A 221 -5.84 -1.61 0.79
N SER A 222 -4.87 -1.41 1.68
CA SER A 222 -4.88 -0.32 2.64
C SER A 222 -4.78 1.04 1.97
N PHE A 223 -3.98 1.18 0.91
CA PHE A 223 -3.93 2.42 0.13
C PHE A 223 -5.31 2.75 -0.46
N ILE A 224 -5.94 1.80 -1.16
CA ILE A 224 -7.27 2.02 -1.77
C ILE A 224 -8.30 2.43 -0.71
N LYS A 225 -8.33 1.72 0.43
CA LYS A 225 -9.25 2.02 1.54
C LYS A 225 -9.05 3.41 2.14
N ASN A 226 -7.81 3.91 2.17
CA ASN A 226 -7.45 5.18 2.79
C ASN A 226 -7.25 6.34 1.80
N SER A 227 -7.35 6.09 0.50
CA SER A 227 -7.08 7.06 -0.59
C SER A 227 -7.79 8.40 -0.40
N LYS A 228 -9.08 8.41 -0.02
CA LYS A 228 -9.84 9.64 0.26
C LYS A 228 -9.25 10.45 1.43
N ASN A 229 -8.75 9.78 2.45
CA ASN A 229 -8.11 10.41 3.61
C ASN A 229 -6.67 10.87 3.31
N ILE A 230 -6.02 10.26 2.31
CA ILE A 230 -4.75 10.76 1.79
C ILE A 230 -5.00 12.11 1.13
N ALA A 231 -6.00 12.18 0.23
CA ALA A 231 -6.36 13.39 -0.48
C ALA A 231 -6.73 14.56 0.44
N SER A 232 -7.46 14.31 1.54
CA SER A 232 -7.82 15.37 2.49
C SER A 232 -6.63 15.97 3.26
N LYS A 233 -5.46 15.34 3.22
CA LYS A 233 -4.25 15.78 3.92
C LYS A 233 -3.23 16.46 3.02
N THR A 234 -3.47 16.53 1.71
CA THR A 234 -2.55 17.12 0.75
C THR A 234 -3.29 17.99 -0.27
N LYS A 235 -2.66 19.09 -0.68
CA LYS A 235 -3.20 19.97 -1.73
C LYS A 235 -2.89 19.50 -3.16
N PHE A 236 -2.05 18.47 -3.28
CA PHE A 236 -1.59 17.93 -4.57
C PHE A 236 -2.51 16.82 -5.11
N CYS A 237 -3.56 16.48 -4.38
CA CYS A 237 -4.56 15.52 -4.82
C CYS A 237 -5.90 16.21 -5.08
N SER A 238 -6.59 15.72 -6.09
CA SER A 238 -7.90 16.19 -6.48
C SER A 238 -8.91 15.92 -5.35
N LYS A 239 -10.00 16.68 -5.33
CA LYS A 239 -11.10 16.46 -4.37
C LYS A 239 -11.80 15.11 -4.59
N THR A 240 -11.68 14.52 -5.77
CA THR A 240 -12.31 13.25 -6.15
C THR A 240 -11.37 12.07 -6.04
N PHE A 241 -10.15 12.29 -5.55
CA PHE A 241 -9.16 11.25 -5.38
C PHE A 241 -9.66 10.15 -4.43
N GLY A 242 -9.62 8.91 -4.89
CA GLY A 242 -10.09 7.73 -4.16
C GLY A 242 -11.60 7.49 -4.23
N TYR A 243 -12.36 8.31 -4.94
CA TYR A 243 -13.79 8.07 -5.17
C TYR A 243 -14.01 7.16 -6.37
N SER A 244 -14.91 6.18 -6.22
CA SER A 244 -15.38 5.38 -7.35
C SER A 244 -16.35 6.17 -8.22
N GLY A 245 -16.62 5.69 -9.44
CA GLY A 245 -17.64 6.27 -10.30
C GLY A 245 -19.02 6.36 -9.65
N ASP A 246 -19.38 5.38 -8.80
CA ASP A 246 -20.64 5.35 -8.06
C ASP A 246 -20.69 6.38 -6.91
N ASP A 247 -19.54 6.73 -6.32
CA ASP A 247 -19.47 7.74 -5.26
C ASP A 247 -19.45 9.17 -5.81
N TYR A 248 -19.08 9.35 -7.08
CA TYR A 248 -19.03 10.65 -7.75
C TYR A 248 -20.39 11.39 -7.72
N TYR A 249 -21.50 10.65 -7.87
CA TYR A 249 -22.87 11.18 -7.85
C TYR A 249 -23.37 11.60 -6.46
N LYS A 250 -22.58 11.41 -5.40
CA LYS A 250 -22.95 11.80 -4.03
C LYS A 250 -22.26 13.08 -3.57
N ILE A 251 -21.25 13.55 -4.32
CA ILE A 251 -20.46 14.73 -3.99
C ILE A 251 -21.04 15.99 -4.67
N TYR A 252 -21.85 15.80 -5.71
CA TYR A 252 -22.54 16.83 -6.48
C TYR A 252 -24.02 16.47 -6.64
#